data_AF-A0A1F8NRV9-F1
#
_entry.id   AF-A0A1F8NRV9-F1
#
_cell.length_a   1.000
_cell.length_b   1.000
_cell.length_c   1.000
_cell.angle_alpha   90.00
_cell.angle_beta   90.00
_cell.angle_gamma   90.00
#
_symmetry.space_group_name_H-M   'P 1'
#
loop_
_entity.id
_entity.type
_entity.pdbx_description
1 polymer ?
#
loop_
_entity_poly.entity_id
_entity_poly.type
_entity_poly.pdbx_seq_one_letter_code
_entity_poly.pdbx_strand_id
1 'polypeptide(L)'
;MPRLSLRFYQELNDFLSQPLRGRRFDHAVAGRASVKDVVEALGVPHTEVDLILVNGDSVDFGYQVRDGDDISVYPIFETLDVGPLVRLRPRPLREPRFIADVHLGRLAAYLRLFGFDCLFEPAWGDAQLAAAAAEEGRTLLTRDRGLLKRRIVTRGYCPRDSHPRRQLVEVLRRFELIGLARPFTRCMRCNGSLAPAADEDVRRQVPAAVAASNPEFSSCTGCGRVYWKGSHYDRMLALVEHVRRFLSNEEGS
;
A
#
# COMPACT_ATOMS: atom_id res chain seq x y z
N MET A 1 -17.71 18.47 -28.21
CA MET A 1 -16.98 17.98 -27.03
C MET A 1 -17.72 16.75 -26.56
N PRO A 2 -17.07 15.57 -26.51
CA PRO A 2 -17.72 14.36 -26.01
C PRO A 2 -18.28 14.61 -24.60
N ARG A 3 -19.55 14.28 -24.39
CA ARG A 3 -20.18 14.18 -23.08
C ARG A 3 -20.24 12.72 -22.67
N LEU A 4 -19.67 12.43 -21.51
CA LEU A 4 -19.60 11.10 -20.93
C LEU A 4 -20.51 11.06 -19.70
N SER A 5 -21.09 9.91 -19.41
CA SER A 5 -21.68 9.64 -18.10
C SER A 5 -20.71 8.79 -17.28
N LEU A 6 -20.32 9.24 -16.09
CA LEU A 6 -19.33 8.57 -15.25
C LEU A 6 -19.89 8.21 -13.89
N ARG A 7 -19.48 7.07 -13.34
CA ARG A 7 -19.69 6.70 -11.95
C ARG A 7 -18.45 6.02 -11.37
N PHE A 8 -18.07 6.43 -10.17
CA PHE A 8 -16.98 5.83 -9.41
C PHE A 8 -17.54 5.06 -8.22
N TYR A 9 -16.98 3.89 -7.95
CA TYR A 9 -17.45 3.00 -6.91
C TYR A 9 -16.51 2.97 -5.69
N GLN A 10 -17.08 2.69 -4.52
CA GLN A 10 -16.37 2.46 -3.25
C GLN A 10 -15.31 3.54 -2.94
N GLU A 11 -14.09 3.15 -2.57
CA GLU A 11 -13.01 4.04 -2.13
C GLU A 11 -12.51 5.00 -3.21
N LEU A 12 -12.90 4.82 -4.48
CA LEU A 12 -12.57 5.80 -5.52
C LEU A 12 -13.27 7.14 -5.31
N ASN A 13 -14.40 7.15 -4.60
CA ASN A 13 -15.13 8.36 -4.29
C ASN A 13 -14.36 9.32 -3.37
N ASP A 14 -13.38 8.82 -2.61
CA ASP A 14 -12.54 9.64 -1.73
C ASP A 14 -11.69 10.64 -2.52
N PHE A 15 -11.38 10.31 -3.79
CA PHE A 15 -10.59 11.15 -4.69
C PHE A 15 -11.41 12.26 -5.36
N LEU A 16 -12.73 12.10 -5.45
CA LEU A 16 -13.61 13.02 -6.15
C LEU A 16 -14.03 14.20 -5.27
N SER A 17 -14.42 15.31 -5.89
CA SER A 17 -15.10 16.40 -5.19
C SER A 17 -16.46 15.92 -4.67
N GLN A 18 -16.92 16.46 -3.52
CA GLN A 18 -18.16 16.02 -2.87
C GLN A 18 -19.38 15.91 -3.80
N PRO A 19 -19.63 16.84 -4.73
CA PRO A 19 -20.78 16.75 -5.63
C PRO A 19 -20.73 15.56 -6.60
N LEU A 20 -19.60 14.89 -6.79
CA LEU A 20 -19.47 13.80 -7.76
C LEU A 20 -19.54 12.41 -7.09
N ARG A 21 -19.52 12.36 -5.75
CA ARG A 21 -19.38 11.11 -5.00
C ARG A 21 -20.67 10.28 -5.01
N GLY A 22 -20.52 8.97 -5.19
CA GLY A 22 -21.56 7.96 -5.00
C GLY A 22 -22.67 7.94 -6.05
N ARG A 23 -22.58 8.80 -7.07
CA ARG A 23 -23.61 8.97 -8.10
C ARG A 23 -23.03 9.00 -9.50
N ARG A 24 -23.92 8.83 -10.47
CA ARG A 24 -23.59 9.02 -11.88
C ARG A 24 -23.68 10.51 -12.23
N PHE A 25 -22.75 11.02 -13.03
CA PHE A 25 -22.67 12.42 -13.42
C PHE A 25 -22.13 12.59 -14.83
N ASP A 26 -22.47 13.72 -15.46
CA ASP A 26 -21.98 14.05 -16.79
C ASP A 26 -20.64 14.77 -16.73
N HIS A 27 -19.74 14.45 -17.66
CA HIS A 27 -18.44 15.08 -17.80
C HIS A 27 -18.14 15.38 -19.27
N ALA A 28 -17.73 16.62 -19.55
CA ALA A 28 -17.33 17.03 -20.88
C ALA A 28 -15.81 16.94 -21.04
N VAL A 29 -15.37 16.31 -22.12
CA VAL A 29 -13.93 16.15 -22.42
C VAL A 29 -13.52 17.11 -23.53
N ALA A 30 -12.37 17.76 -23.35
CA ALA A 30 -11.76 18.60 -24.37
C ALA A 30 -10.88 17.74 -25.31
N GLY A 31 -11.27 17.66 -26.59
CA GLY A 31 -10.49 16.94 -27.60
C GLY A 31 -10.53 15.42 -27.45
N ARG A 32 -9.51 14.74 -27.99
CA ARG A 32 -9.30 13.30 -27.84
C ARG A 32 -8.62 13.04 -26.49
N ALA A 33 -9.17 12.11 -25.71
CA ALA A 33 -8.59 11.66 -24.46
C ALA A 33 -8.75 10.15 -24.31
N SER A 34 -7.80 9.53 -23.61
CA SER A 34 -8.00 8.16 -23.13
C SER A 34 -8.87 8.14 -21.88
N VAL A 35 -9.46 7.00 -21.55
CA VAL A 35 -10.20 6.83 -20.29
C VAL A 35 -9.28 7.06 -19.08
N LYS A 36 -7.98 6.75 -19.20
CA LYS A 36 -6.97 7.07 -18.17
C LYS A 36 -6.90 8.57 -17.92
N ASP A 37 -6.79 9.37 -18.98
CA ASP A 37 -6.66 10.83 -18.86
C ASP A 37 -7.90 11.42 -18.17
N VAL A 38 -9.09 10.94 -18.51
CA VAL A 38 -10.36 11.36 -17.88
C VAL A 38 -10.38 11.02 -16.39
N VAL A 39 -10.05 9.78 -16.03
CA VAL A 39 -10.00 9.31 -14.65
C VAL A 39 -8.98 10.12 -13.82
N GLU A 40 -7.79 10.36 -14.36
CA GLU A 40 -6.75 11.12 -13.69
C GLU A 40 -7.04 12.62 -13.59
N ALA A 41 -7.73 13.20 -14.58
CA ALA A 41 -8.19 14.58 -14.56
C ALA A 41 -9.25 14.81 -13.47
N LEU A 42 -10.12 13.82 -13.22
CA LEU A 42 -11.04 13.78 -12.06
C LEU A 42 -10.31 13.51 -10.74
N GLY A 43 -9.01 13.23 -10.82
CA GLY A 43 -8.10 13.16 -9.71
C GLY A 43 -7.77 11.75 -9.26
N VAL A 44 -8.50 10.73 -9.72
CA VAL A 44 -8.30 9.34 -9.30
C VAL A 44 -7.00 8.83 -9.93
N PRO A 45 -5.99 8.41 -9.14
CA PRO A 45 -4.80 7.81 -9.70
C PRO A 45 -5.15 6.50 -10.41
N HIS A 46 -4.56 6.23 -11.58
CA HIS A 46 -4.78 4.96 -12.30
C HIS A 46 -4.36 3.75 -11.45
N THR A 47 -3.38 3.92 -10.55
CA THR A 47 -2.96 2.93 -9.56
C THR A 47 -3.97 2.70 -8.43
N GLU A 48 -5.16 3.28 -8.47
CA GLU A 48 -6.27 3.02 -7.54
C GLU A 48 -7.43 2.26 -8.23
N VAL A 49 -7.40 2.17 -9.57
CA VAL A 49 -8.43 1.49 -10.38
C VAL A 49 -8.00 0.06 -10.73
N ASP A 50 -8.96 -0.85 -10.86
CA ASP A 50 -8.73 -2.25 -11.25
C ASP A 50 -9.58 -2.70 -12.44
N LEU A 51 -10.80 -2.16 -12.55
CA LEU A 51 -11.72 -2.44 -13.65
C LEU A 51 -12.39 -1.15 -14.13
N ILE A 52 -12.45 -1.00 -15.45
CA ILE A 52 -13.23 0.02 -16.14
C ILE A 52 -14.21 -0.68 -17.06
N LEU A 53 -15.49 -0.31 -16.96
CA LEU A 53 -16.52 -0.71 -17.90
C LEU A 53 -16.95 0.51 -18.71
N VAL A 54 -17.01 0.37 -20.03
CA VAL A 54 -17.58 1.36 -20.96
C VAL A 54 -18.76 0.69 -21.66
N ASN A 55 -19.96 1.22 -21.46
CA ASN A 55 -21.21 0.67 -21.99
C ASN A 55 -21.44 -0.81 -21.62
N GLY A 56 -20.88 -1.26 -20.49
CA GLY A 56 -20.94 -2.64 -20.02
C GLY A 56 -19.73 -3.51 -20.38
N ASP A 57 -18.90 -3.07 -21.33
CA ASP A 57 -17.71 -3.82 -21.78
C ASP A 57 -16.45 -3.42 -21.01
N SER A 58 -15.64 -4.41 -20.64
CA SER A 58 -14.36 -4.18 -19.96
C SER A 58 -13.30 -3.67 -20.92
N VAL A 59 -12.65 -2.55 -20.57
CA VAL A 59 -11.64 -1.90 -21.40
C VAL A 59 -10.34 -1.64 -20.66
N ASP A 60 -9.26 -1.44 -21.41
CA ASP A 60 -7.98 -0.99 -20.87
C ASP A 60 -7.92 0.55 -20.71
N PHE A 61 -6.84 1.05 -20.08
CA PHE A 61 -6.59 2.47 -19.91
C PHE A 61 -6.40 3.26 -21.21
N GLY A 62 -6.09 2.59 -22.33
CA GLY A 62 -5.85 3.18 -23.64
C GLY A 62 -7.13 3.48 -24.44
N TYR A 63 -8.29 2.97 -24.00
CA TYR A 63 -9.58 3.21 -24.65
C TYR A 63 -9.82 4.70 -24.88
N GLN A 64 -10.14 5.06 -26.13
CA GLN A 64 -10.42 6.44 -26.53
C GLN A 64 -11.90 6.74 -26.31
N VAL A 65 -12.19 7.68 -25.41
CA VAL A 65 -13.58 8.00 -25.04
C VAL A 65 -14.36 8.60 -26.20
N ARG A 66 -15.63 8.24 -26.31
CA ARG A 66 -16.57 8.66 -27.35
C ARG A 66 -17.74 9.42 -26.74
N ASP A 67 -18.38 10.26 -27.55
CA ASP A 67 -19.58 10.97 -27.12
C ASP A 67 -20.70 9.98 -26.77
N GLY A 68 -21.32 10.18 -25.60
CA GLY A 68 -22.36 9.30 -25.08
C GLY A 68 -21.88 8.07 -24.30
N ASP A 69 -20.56 7.86 -24.13
CA ASP A 69 -20.07 6.71 -23.37
C ASP A 69 -20.54 6.73 -21.91
N ASP A 70 -21.04 5.59 -21.45
CA ASP A 70 -21.39 5.31 -20.07
C ASP A 70 -20.26 4.54 -19.37
N ILE A 71 -19.56 5.20 -18.46
CA ILE A 71 -18.33 4.71 -17.85
C ILE A 71 -18.56 4.40 -16.37
N SER A 72 -18.20 3.19 -15.97
CA SER A 72 -18.16 2.75 -14.58
C SER A 72 -16.72 2.42 -14.19
N VAL A 73 -16.22 3.04 -13.13
CA VAL A 73 -14.84 2.87 -12.66
C VAL A 73 -14.87 2.21 -11.29
N TYR A 74 -14.20 1.07 -11.17
CA TYR A 74 -14.18 0.28 -9.97
C TYR A 74 -12.77 0.20 -9.36
N PRO A 75 -12.67 0.30 -8.02
CA PRO A 75 -11.42 0.00 -7.33
C PRO A 75 -11.15 -1.50 -7.31
N ILE A 76 -10.01 -1.87 -6.74
CA ILE A 76 -9.56 -3.27 -6.66
C ILE A 76 -10.52 -4.12 -5.83
N PHE A 77 -10.92 -5.25 -6.40
CA PHE A 77 -11.59 -6.34 -5.69
C PHE A 77 -10.58 -7.51 -5.57
N GLU A 78 -10.04 -7.77 -4.38
CA GLU A 78 -9.18 -8.95 -4.17
C GLU A 78 -10.02 -10.25 -4.05
N THR A 79 -11.29 -10.12 -3.65
CA THR A 79 -12.18 -11.24 -3.31
C THR A 79 -12.99 -11.85 -4.46
N LEU A 80 -12.95 -11.30 -5.67
CA LEU A 80 -13.74 -11.83 -6.79
C LEU A 80 -12.84 -12.31 -7.92
N ASP A 81 -12.87 -13.62 -8.17
CA ASP A 81 -12.36 -14.23 -9.40
C ASP A 81 -13.33 -13.89 -10.54
N VAL A 82 -13.26 -12.64 -11.01
CA VAL A 82 -14.13 -12.12 -12.07
C VAL A 82 -13.67 -12.56 -13.47
N GLY A 83 -13.80 -13.85 -13.78
CA GLY A 83 -13.90 -14.40 -15.15
C GLY A 83 -13.05 -13.73 -16.27
N PRO A 84 -13.60 -13.53 -17.50
CA PRO A 84 -12.85 -13.07 -18.67
C PRO A 84 -12.63 -11.54 -18.74
N LEU A 85 -12.84 -10.80 -17.66
CA LEU A 85 -12.72 -9.33 -17.68
C LEU A 85 -11.25 -8.87 -17.72
N VAL A 86 -10.98 -7.76 -18.42
CA VAL A 86 -9.65 -7.16 -18.49
C VAL A 86 -9.31 -6.52 -17.15
N ARG A 87 -8.42 -7.15 -16.38
CA ARG A 87 -7.83 -6.52 -15.18
C ARG A 87 -6.74 -5.54 -15.61
N LEU A 88 -6.84 -4.31 -15.09
CA LEU A 88 -5.87 -3.24 -15.39
C LEU A 88 -4.53 -3.42 -14.66
N ARG A 89 -4.47 -4.32 -13.67
CA ARG A 89 -3.28 -4.58 -12.86
C ARG A 89 -2.74 -6.01 -13.00
N PRO A 90 -1.43 -6.20 -12.74
CA PRO A 90 -0.85 -7.53 -12.61
C PRO A 90 -1.46 -8.31 -11.42
N ARG A 91 -1.43 -9.64 -11.51
CA ARG A 91 -1.96 -10.61 -10.53
C ARG A 91 -1.52 -10.31 -9.07
N PRO A 92 -2.30 -10.78 -8.05
CA PRO A 92 -2.01 -10.56 -6.63
C PRO A 92 -0.56 -10.87 -6.22
N LEU A 93 -0.08 -10.12 -5.23
CA LEU A 93 1.30 -10.12 -4.77
C LEU A 93 1.67 -11.47 -4.12
N ARG A 94 2.40 -12.33 -4.85
CA ARG A 94 2.99 -13.54 -4.26
C ARG A 94 3.99 -13.22 -3.14
N GLU A 95 4.70 -12.10 -3.28
CA GLU A 95 5.65 -11.56 -2.30
C GLU A 95 5.42 -10.05 -2.13
N PRO A 96 4.70 -9.61 -1.08
CA PRO A 96 4.38 -8.20 -0.91
C PRO A 96 5.62 -7.40 -0.49
N ARG A 97 6.07 -6.53 -1.39
CA ARG A 97 7.18 -5.58 -1.17
C ARG A 97 6.68 -4.16 -1.38
N PHE A 98 7.03 -3.28 -0.45
CA PHE A 98 6.59 -1.90 -0.43
C PHE A 98 7.76 -0.94 -0.53
N ILE A 99 7.45 0.26 -0.99
CA ILE A 99 8.30 1.44 -0.83
C ILE A 99 7.41 2.58 -0.34
N ALA A 100 7.82 3.24 0.73
CA ALA A 100 7.04 4.30 1.36
C ALA A 100 7.70 5.66 1.15
N ASP A 101 6.89 6.68 0.87
CA ASP A 101 7.36 8.07 0.83
C ASP A 101 7.82 8.57 2.20
N VAL A 102 8.45 9.76 2.21
CA VAL A 102 9.00 10.41 3.41
C VAL A 102 7.94 10.65 4.51
N HIS A 103 6.67 10.84 4.14
CA HIS A 103 5.58 11.11 5.08
C HIS A 103 5.02 9.83 5.74
N LEU A 104 5.40 8.66 5.24
CA LEU A 104 4.90 7.36 5.68
C LEU A 104 5.97 6.54 6.43
N GLY A 105 7.01 7.18 6.97
CA GLY A 105 8.09 6.48 7.68
C GLY A 105 7.64 5.62 8.88
N ARG A 106 6.62 6.06 9.63
CA ARG A 106 6.05 5.25 10.73
C ARG A 106 5.28 4.03 10.21
N LEU A 107 4.55 4.19 9.10
CA LEU A 107 3.89 3.08 8.43
C LEU A 107 4.92 2.06 7.93
N ALA A 108 6.02 2.53 7.32
CA ALA A 108 7.13 1.67 6.90
C ALA A 108 7.73 0.87 8.07
N ALA A 109 7.95 1.52 9.21
CA ALA A 109 8.43 0.85 10.42
C ALA A 109 7.44 -0.22 10.92
N TYR A 110 6.14 0.04 10.87
CA TYR A 110 5.13 -0.96 11.25
C TYR A 110 4.98 -2.10 10.24
N LEU A 111 5.07 -1.85 8.93
CA LEU A 111 5.09 -2.92 7.93
C LEU A 111 6.29 -3.86 8.17
N ARG A 112 7.46 -3.30 8.47
CA ARG A 112 8.66 -4.07 8.86
C ARG A 112 8.45 -4.85 10.17
N LEU A 113 7.78 -4.26 11.17
CA LEU A 113 7.41 -4.95 12.40
C LEU A 113 6.58 -6.20 12.11
N PHE A 114 5.67 -6.14 11.14
CA PHE A 114 4.84 -7.26 10.70
C PHE A 114 5.58 -8.23 9.75
N GLY A 115 6.87 -7.99 9.45
CA GLY A 115 7.71 -8.85 8.63
C GLY A 115 7.70 -8.52 7.14
N PHE A 116 6.99 -7.47 6.72
CA PHE A 116 6.95 -7.08 5.31
C PHE A 116 8.18 -6.30 4.90
N ASP A 117 8.61 -6.54 3.66
CA ASP A 117 9.67 -5.77 3.04
C ASP A 117 9.16 -4.38 2.70
N CYS A 118 9.65 -3.35 3.40
CA CYS A 118 9.28 -1.97 3.12
C CYS A 118 10.53 -1.10 3.03
N LEU A 119 10.86 -0.65 1.82
CA LEU A 119 11.92 0.31 1.59
C LEU A 119 11.44 1.71 2.00
N PHE A 120 12.31 2.44 2.68
CA PHE A 120 12.06 3.82 3.09
C PHE A 120 13.41 4.52 3.15
N GLU A 121 13.58 5.51 2.29
CA GLU A 121 14.78 6.32 2.19
C GLU A 121 14.38 7.81 2.22
N PRO A 122 14.55 8.50 3.37
CA PRO A 122 14.17 9.90 3.53
C PRO A 122 14.80 10.85 2.51
N ALA A 123 15.97 10.51 1.97
CA ALA A 123 16.69 11.37 1.03
C ALA A 123 16.16 11.28 -0.41
N TRP A 124 15.29 10.31 -0.72
CA TRP A 124 14.78 10.11 -2.07
C TRP A 124 13.61 11.03 -2.40
N GLY A 125 13.68 11.67 -3.56
CA GLY A 125 12.55 12.40 -4.14
C GLY A 125 11.64 11.49 -4.97
N ASP A 126 10.51 12.04 -5.40
CA ASP A 126 9.48 11.36 -6.20
C ASP A 126 10.00 10.57 -7.42
N ALA A 127 10.99 11.11 -8.13
CA ALA A 127 11.56 10.44 -9.30
C ALA A 127 12.30 9.15 -8.92
N GLN A 128 13.06 9.19 -7.83
CA GLN A 128 13.80 8.04 -7.32
C GLN A 128 12.85 7.00 -6.73
N LEU A 129 11.84 7.43 -5.96
CA LEU A 129 10.79 6.55 -5.43
C LEU A 129 10.06 5.81 -6.56
N ALA A 130 9.64 6.53 -7.60
CA ALA A 130 8.92 5.95 -8.74
C ALA A 130 9.79 4.97 -9.54
N ALA A 131 11.06 5.32 -9.79
CA ALA A 131 12.01 4.45 -10.49
C ALA A 131 12.27 3.15 -9.71
N ALA A 132 12.61 3.25 -8.42
CA ALA A 132 12.85 2.09 -7.57
C ALA A 132 11.59 1.22 -7.40
N ALA A 133 10.41 1.83 -7.29
CA ALA A 133 9.15 1.09 -7.25
C ALA A 133 8.95 0.23 -8.51
N ALA A 134 9.26 0.77 -9.68
CA ALA A 134 9.11 0.09 -10.94
C ALA A 134 10.18 -0.98 -11.17
N GLU A 135 11.46 -0.64 -10.98
CA GLU A 135 12.60 -1.53 -11.18
C GLU A 135 12.57 -2.74 -10.24
N GLU A 136 12.28 -2.52 -8.96
CA GLU A 136 12.18 -3.60 -7.97
C GLU A 136 10.78 -4.22 -7.90
N GLY A 137 9.83 -3.74 -8.69
CA GLY A 137 8.44 -4.20 -8.65
C GLY A 137 7.82 -4.10 -7.25
N ARG A 138 8.05 -2.98 -6.55
CA ARG A 138 7.46 -2.67 -5.23
C ARG A 138 6.16 -1.89 -5.40
N THR A 139 5.26 -2.05 -4.44
CA THR A 139 4.07 -1.21 -4.32
C THR A 139 4.44 0.11 -3.66
N LEU A 140 4.22 1.22 -4.36
CA LEU A 140 4.48 2.57 -3.85
C LEU A 140 3.36 3.04 -2.92
N LEU A 141 3.70 3.31 -1.65
CA LEU A 141 2.81 3.92 -0.68
C LEU A 141 3.12 5.41 -0.61
N THR A 142 2.15 6.25 -0.98
CA THR A 142 2.30 7.70 -0.90
C THR A 142 0.93 8.38 -0.86
N ARG A 143 0.84 9.50 -0.14
CA ARG A 143 -0.36 10.37 -0.22
C ARG A 143 -0.30 11.38 -1.37
N ASP A 144 0.83 11.44 -2.07
CA ASP A 144 0.99 12.29 -3.24
C ASP A 144 0.35 11.62 -4.47
N ARG A 145 -0.80 12.17 -4.88
CA ARG A 145 -1.54 11.70 -6.07
C ARG A 145 -0.76 11.95 -7.36
N GLY A 146 0.04 13.01 -7.43
CA GLY A 146 0.88 13.31 -8.60
C GLY A 146 1.96 12.25 -8.79
N LEU A 147 2.58 11.79 -7.70
CA LEU A 147 3.52 10.68 -7.72
C LEU A 147 2.85 9.38 -8.21
N LEU A 148 1.65 9.04 -7.71
CA LEU A 148 0.90 7.86 -8.16
C LEU A 148 0.44 7.92 -9.63
N LYS A 149 0.22 9.12 -10.18
CA LYS A 149 -0.17 9.30 -11.59
C LYS A 149 0.99 9.13 -12.58
N ARG A 150 2.23 9.04 -12.10
CA ARG A 150 3.39 8.82 -12.99
C ARG A 150 3.26 7.49 -13.71
N ARG A 151 3.39 7.51 -15.04
CA ARG A 151 3.22 6.32 -15.90
C ARG A 151 4.12 5.13 -15.52
N ILE A 152 5.30 5.39 -14.95
CA ILE A 152 6.24 4.34 -14.53
C ILE A 152 5.75 3.58 -13.28
N VAL A 153 4.87 4.18 -12.46
CA VAL A 153 4.33 3.56 -11.25
C VAL A 153 3.20 2.62 -11.65
N THR A 154 3.50 1.33 -11.72
CA THR A 154 2.50 0.31 -12.07
C THR A 154 1.69 -0.18 -10.87
N ARG A 155 2.24 -0.01 -9.66
CA ARG A 155 1.63 -0.44 -8.39
C ARG A 155 1.80 0.65 -7.35
N GLY A 156 0.68 1.11 -6.80
CA GLY A 156 0.71 2.06 -5.72
C GLY A 156 -0.60 2.08 -4.94
N TYR A 157 -0.54 2.74 -3.79
CA TYR A 157 -1.67 2.95 -2.91
C TYR A 157 -1.53 4.27 -2.15
N CYS A 158 -2.65 4.95 -1.97
CA CYS A 158 -2.77 6.20 -1.24
C CYS A 158 -3.43 5.97 0.11
N PRO A 159 -2.68 5.79 1.22
CA PRO A 159 -3.29 5.68 2.54
C PRO A 159 -4.14 6.92 2.88
N ARG A 160 -5.40 6.70 3.28
CA ARG A 160 -6.37 7.74 3.59
C ARG A 160 -6.24 8.23 5.01
N ASP A 161 -5.99 7.34 5.97
CA ASP A 161 -5.86 7.75 7.37
C ASP A 161 -4.55 8.54 7.60
N SER A 162 -4.57 9.48 8.53
CA SER A 162 -3.38 10.23 8.95
C SER A 162 -2.64 9.57 10.11
N HIS A 163 -3.29 8.64 10.82
CA HIS A 163 -2.72 7.94 11.97
C HIS A 163 -1.98 6.67 11.51
N PRO A 164 -0.68 6.54 11.81
CA PRO A 164 0.13 5.41 11.31
C PRO A 164 -0.39 4.02 11.65
N ARG A 165 -1.07 3.86 12.80
CA ARG A 165 -1.67 2.56 13.18
C ARG A 165 -2.90 2.23 12.34
N ARG A 166 -3.70 3.23 11.98
CA ARG A 166 -4.87 3.06 11.11
C ARG A 166 -4.45 2.89 9.66
N GLN A 167 -3.43 3.61 9.20
CA GLN A 167 -2.79 3.36 7.90
C GLN A 167 -2.27 1.92 7.77
N LEU A 168 -1.68 1.38 8.84
CA LEU A 168 -1.24 0.00 8.85
C LEU A 168 -2.42 -0.96 8.65
N VAL A 169 -3.48 -0.81 9.44
CA VAL A 169 -4.71 -1.62 9.32
C VAL A 169 -5.28 -1.49 7.91
N GLU A 170 -5.35 -0.27 7.38
CA GLU A 170 -5.82 0.04 6.04
C GLU A 170 -5.00 -0.72 4.98
N VAL A 171 -3.66 -0.62 5.01
CA VAL A 171 -2.77 -1.31 4.07
C VAL A 171 -2.84 -2.84 4.22
N LEU A 172 -2.85 -3.36 5.45
CA LEU A 172 -2.92 -4.80 5.69
C LEU A 172 -4.25 -5.39 5.19
N ARG A 173 -5.36 -4.68 5.40
CA ARG A 173 -6.67 -5.05 4.85
C ARG A 173 -6.68 -4.94 3.33
N ARG A 174 -6.13 -3.84 2.81
CA ARG A 174 -6.16 -3.52 1.37
C ARG A 174 -5.52 -4.59 0.48
N PHE A 175 -4.50 -5.25 1.01
CA PHE A 175 -3.67 -6.22 0.32
C PHE A 175 -3.74 -7.62 0.97
N GLU A 176 -4.75 -7.86 1.82
CA GLU A 176 -4.99 -9.14 2.52
C GLU A 176 -3.74 -9.75 3.19
N LEU A 177 -2.91 -8.89 3.79
CA LEU A 177 -1.56 -9.26 4.20
C LEU A 177 -1.51 -10.02 5.52
N ILE A 178 -2.60 -10.03 6.29
CA ILE A 178 -2.55 -10.49 7.68
C ILE A 178 -2.14 -11.97 7.80
N GLY A 179 -2.58 -12.82 6.86
CA GLY A 179 -2.20 -14.24 6.78
C GLY A 179 -0.72 -14.47 6.43
N LEU A 180 -0.05 -13.46 5.84
CA LEU A 180 1.36 -13.51 5.46
C LEU A 180 2.28 -12.88 6.52
N ALA A 181 1.72 -12.23 7.54
CA ALA A 181 2.50 -11.49 8.53
C ALA A 181 3.41 -12.40 9.35
N ARG A 182 4.71 -12.06 9.40
CA ARG A 182 5.75 -12.72 10.20
C ARG A 182 6.41 -11.71 11.14
N PRO A 183 5.75 -11.34 12.25
CA PRO A 183 6.24 -10.30 13.12
C PRO A 183 7.65 -10.56 13.64
N PHE A 184 8.40 -9.49 13.92
CA PHE A 184 9.75 -9.56 14.49
C PHE A 184 10.79 -10.31 13.65
N THR A 185 10.58 -10.43 12.34
CA THR A 185 11.56 -11.03 11.40
C THR A 185 12.41 -10.00 10.66
N ARG A 186 12.02 -8.72 10.68
CA ARG A 186 12.73 -7.61 10.03
C ARG A 186 13.02 -6.47 10.98
N CYS A 187 14.14 -5.80 10.72
CA CYS A 187 14.57 -4.62 11.43
C CYS A 187 13.67 -3.44 11.07
N MET A 188 12.95 -2.91 12.06
CA MET A 188 12.12 -1.71 11.87
C MET A 188 12.91 -0.48 11.38
N ARG A 189 14.22 -0.42 11.69
CA ARG A 189 15.09 0.69 11.30
C ARG A 189 15.52 0.62 9.83
N CYS A 190 16.07 -0.52 9.39
CA CYS A 190 16.75 -0.64 8.10
C CYS A 190 16.17 -1.70 7.14
N ASN A 191 15.07 -2.37 7.51
CA ASN A 191 14.42 -3.43 6.72
C ASN A 191 15.18 -4.77 6.62
N GLY A 192 16.44 -4.85 7.08
CA GLY A 192 17.24 -6.08 7.08
C GLY A 192 16.67 -7.18 7.98
N SER A 193 17.01 -8.43 7.70
CA SER A 193 16.53 -9.60 8.46
C SER A 193 17.07 -9.60 9.90
N LEU A 194 16.25 -10.10 10.82
CA LEU A 194 16.65 -10.36 12.20
C LEU A 194 17.04 -11.83 12.34
N ALA A 195 18.20 -12.07 12.94
CA ALA A 195 18.70 -13.40 13.26
C ALA A 195 18.85 -13.54 14.78
N PRO A 196 18.61 -14.74 15.35
CA PRO A 196 18.97 -15.02 16.74
C PRO A 196 20.43 -14.69 16.99
N ALA A 197 20.70 -14.07 18.13
CA ALA A 197 22.04 -13.70 18.53
C ALA A 197 22.23 -14.09 20.00
N ALA A 198 23.16 -14.98 20.28
CA ALA A 198 23.45 -15.46 21.63
C ALA A 198 24.88 -15.15 22.09
N ASP A 199 25.67 -14.52 21.23
CA ASP A 199 27.09 -14.32 21.47
C ASP A 199 27.36 -13.30 22.58
N GLU A 200 28.45 -13.53 23.31
CA GLU A 200 28.93 -12.67 24.39
C GLU A 200 29.14 -11.21 23.91
N ASP A 201 29.51 -11.04 22.64
CA ASP A 201 29.71 -9.73 22.01
C ASP A 201 28.42 -8.93 21.86
N VAL A 202 27.28 -9.60 21.71
CA VAL A 202 25.95 -8.96 21.65
C VAL A 202 25.50 -8.52 23.04
N ARG A 203 25.81 -9.33 24.06
CA ARG A 203 25.55 -8.98 25.46
C ARG A 203 26.33 -7.75 25.90
N ARG A 204 27.55 -7.53 25.36
CA ARG A 204 28.35 -6.32 25.62
C ARG A 204 27.81 -5.05 24.96
N GLN A 205 26.97 -5.18 23.93
CA GLN A 205 26.35 -4.04 23.24
C GLN A 205 25.07 -3.53 23.91
N VAL A 206 24.52 -4.28 24.87
CA VAL A 206 23.31 -3.91 25.61
C VAL A 206 23.64 -3.54 27.06
N PRO A 207 22.80 -2.74 27.75
CA PRO A 207 23.03 -2.43 29.16
C PRO A 207 23.15 -3.70 30.02
N ALA A 208 24.05 -3.71 31.00
CA ALA A 208 24.32 -4.89 31.83
C ALA A 208 23.07 -5.49 32.50
N ALA A 209 22.15 -4.64 32.96
CA ALA A 209 20.87 -5.08 33.53
C ALA A 209 19.99 -5.85 32.52
N VAL A 210 20.04 -5.48 31.24
CA VAL A 210 19.35 -6.19 30.15
C VAL A 210 20.05 -7.51 29.86
N ALA A 211 21.39 -7.51 29.75
CA ALA A 211 22.19 -8.72 29.52
C ALA A 211 21.95 -9.79 30.60
N ALA A 212 21.80 -9.38 31.86
CA ALA A 212 21.54 -10.28 32.98
C ALA A 212 20.10 -10.82 33.02
N SER A 213 19.12 -10.05 32.53
CA SER A 213 17.69 -10.39 32.62
C SER A 213 17.10 -11.01 31.35
N ASN A 214 17.86 -11.03 30.23
CA ASN A 214 17.38 -11.51 28.94
C ASN A 214 18.25 -12.66 28.43
N PRO A 215 17.68 -13.86 28.23
CA PRO A 215 18.43 -14.99 27.68
C PRO A 215 18.51 -14.95 26.14
N GLU A 216 17.59 -14.23 25.48
CA GLU A 216 17.42 -14.24 24.02
C GLU A 216 17.60 -12.83 23.44
N PHE A 217 18.48 -12.72 22.44
CA PHE A 217 18.63 -11.53 21.63
C PHE A 217 18.41 -11.86 20.15
N SER A 218 18.09 -10.82 19.38
CA SER A 218 18.14 -10.88 17.92
C SER A 218 18.95 -9.71 17.41
N SER A 219 19.78 -9.94 16.40
CA SER A 219 20.58 -8.90 15.75
C SER A 219 20.14 -8.71 14.31
N CYS A 220 20.19 -7.48 13.84
CA CYS A 220 19.95 -7.18 12.43
C CYS A 220 21.21 -7.46 11.62
N THR A 221 21.09 -8.27 10.56
CA THR A 221 22.20 -8.59 9.66
C THR A 221 22.67 -7.41 8.80
N GLY A 222 21.87 -6.34 8.70
CA GLY A 222 22.18 -5.15 7.91
C GLY A 222 22.84 -4.03 8.73
N CYS A 223 22.19 -3.58 9.81
CA CYS A 223 22.69 -2.45 10.61
C CYS A 223 23.28 -2.86 11.98
N GLY A 224 23.37 -4.16 12.29
CA GLY A 224 23.92 -4.67 13.55
C GLY A 224 23.06 -4.41 14.79
N ARG A 225 21.91 -3.73 14.67
CA ARG A 225 21.08 -3.36 15.82
C ARG A 225 20.59 -4.61 16.56
N VAL A 226 20.78 -4.60 17.87
CA VAL A 226 20.34 -5.67 18.78
C VAL A 226 18.93 -5.38 19.32
N TYR A 227 18.12 -6.43 19.43
CA TYR A 227 16.75 -6.45 19.93
C TYR A 227 16.61 -7.50 21.03
N TRP A 228 15.78 -7.23 22.03
CA TRP A 228 15.51 -8.12 23.16
C TRP A 228 14.09 -7.92 23.69
N LYS A 229 13.63 -8.83 24.56
CA LYS A 229 12.31 -8.77 25.18
C LYS A 229 12.31 -7.78 26.36
N GLY A 230 11.29 -6.95 26.45
CA GLY A 230 11.16 -5.91 27.47
C GLY A 230 10.02 -4.96 27.12
N SER A 231 9.87 -3.87 27.88
CA SER A 231 8.69 -2.99 27.76
C SER A 231 8.43 -2.43 26.35
N HIS A 232 9.46 -2.25 25.52
CA HIS A 232 9.28 -1.88 24.11
C HIS A 232 8.74 -3.05 23.27
N TYR A 233 9.27 -4.25 23.47
CA TYR A 233 8.78 -5.48 22.84
C TYR A 233 7.31 -5.74 23.21
N ASP A 234 6.96 -5.62 24.49
CA ASP A 234 5.59 -5.88 24.96
C ASP A 234 4.58 -4.91 24.31
N ARG A 235 4.96 -3.63 24.17
CA ARG A 235 4.13 -2.64 23.45
C ARG A 235 3.98 -2.96 21.96
N MET A 236 5.02 -3.47 21.31
CA MET A 236 4.96 -3.87 19.91
C MET A 236 4.12 -5.14 19.73
N LEU A 237 4.25 -6.11 20.64
CA LEU A 237 3.45 -7.34 20.64
C LEU A 237 1.96 -7.02 20.82
N ALA A 238 1.62 -6.14 21.76
CA ALA A 238 0.26 -5.67 21.96
C ALA A 238 -0.33 -5.01 20.69
N LEU A 239 0.48 -4.24 19.93
CA LEU A 239 0.06 -3.67 18.66
C LEU A 239 -0.22 -4.77 17.61
N VAL A 240 0.67 -5.76 17.50
CA VAL A 240 0.52 -6.89 16.57
C VAL A 240 -0.75 -7.68 16.87
N GLU A 241 -0.98 -8.02 18.13
CA GLU A 241 -2.16 -8.75 18.57
C GLU A 241 -3.45 -7.95 18.35
N HIS A 242 -3.44 -6.65 18.65
CA HIS A 242 -4.58 -5.78 18.42
C HIS A 242 -4.99 -5.75 16.95
N VAL A 243 -4.02 -5.54 16.04
CA VAL A 243 -4.28 -5.49 14.60
C VAL A 243 -4.75 -6.84 14.05
N ARG A 244 -4.12 -7.95 14.48
CA ARG A 244 -4.55 -9.30 14.10
C ARG A 244 -6.01 -9.55 14.49
N ARG A 245 -6.37 -9.23 15.73
CA ARG A 245 -7.75 -9.38 16.23
C ARG A 245 -8.73 -8.50 15.48
N PHE A 246 -8.35 -7.24 15.24
CA PHE A 246 -9.20 -6.29 14.52
C PHE A 246 -9.53 -6.77 13.11
N LEU A 247 -8.53 -7.26 12.36
CA LEU A 247 -8.73 -7.75 11.00
C LEU A 247 -9.44 -9.11 10.95
N SER A 248 -9.19 -10.02 11.91
CA SER A 248 -9.83 -11.34 11.93
C SER A 248 -11.32 -11.29 12.29
N ASN A 249 -11.76 -10.31 13.09
CA ASN A 249 -13.15 -10.21 13.55
C ASN A 249 -14.09 -9.59 12.50
N GLU A 250 -13.56 -8.85 11.53
CA GLU A 250 -14.36 -8.25 10.46
C GLU A 250 -14.55 -9.18 9.26
N GLU A 251 -13.70 -10.20 9.07
CA GLU A 251 -13.86 -11.20 8.00
C GLU A 251 -15.03 -12.18 8.28
N GLY A 252 -15.64 -12.13 9.48
CA GLY A 252 -16.72 -13.00 9.92
C GLY A 252 -18.07 -12.32 10.19
N SER A 253 -18.26 -11.05 9.80
CA SER A 253 -19.54 -10.29 9.89
C SER A 253 -19.99 -9.81 8.53
#